data_AF-A0AAD5DQK5-F1
#
_entry.id   AF-A0AAD5DQK5-F1
#
_cell.length_a   1.000
_cell.length_b   1.000
_cell.length_c   1.000
_cell.angle_alpha   90.00
_cell.angle_beta   90.00
_cell.angle_gamma   90.00
#
_symmetry.space_group_name_H-M   'P 1'
#
loop_
_entity.id
_entity.type
_entity.pdbx_description
1 polymer ?
#
loop_
_entity_poly.entity_id
_entity_poly.type
_entity_poly.pdbx_seq_one_letter_code
_entity_poly.pdbx_strand_id
1 'polypeptide(L)'
;MVAEAIAHGVDGLSNVVAGWAEAEGETEIAAAIRGGGDAFEATVMAALEATACAGHMKAGATIGGIAGCVLTFGLGCGAGAALGGVAGALISPACHRAVNEIATMVTSSWDTGTAVGEMLKDVQCSGRSFPAANPADCADECEDKVPETSCFTWYYDNSCCLCKIAPCESSSSSDSGGGSSSSSSSSFSQRPSSDGGGSCGSIEFDTDFFGGDIVPVTTKWADTAVAAASPEDCCEACSLYSYCGAWTFTPAENCKERFPGAPGCCFLKKGTGYEKRSATGMVSGTSGGPPVAACTLEFDTDLLGGDIQSGNGPDTVVPTISDADCCQSCAATPGCGAWTMAPPSDCASRLPNARGCCFLKHEGGWTRTKDEKGVLTSGQLI
;
A
#
# COMPACT_ATOMS: atom_id res chain seq x y z
N MET A 1 -14.56 14.36 -16.33
CA MET A 1 -15.19 13.17 -16.96
C MET A 1 -16.66 13.38 -17.31
N VAL A 2 -17.62 13.34 -16.37
CA VAL A 2 -19.06 13.35 -16.71
C VAL A 2 -19.50 14.62 -17.46
N ALA A 3 -19.01 15.80 -17.06
CA ALA A 3 -19.39 17.06 -17.69
C ALA A 3 -18.84 17.25 -19.13
N GLU A 4 -17.72 16.60 -19.45
CA GLU A 4 -17.04 16.71 -20.75
C GLU A 4 -17.56 15.65 -21.73
N ALA A 5 -17.87 14.45 -21.23
CA ALA A 5 -18.55 13.40 -21.99
C ALA A 5 -20.00 13.78 -22.37
N ILE A 6 -20.70 14.54 -21.53
CA ILE A 6 -22.04 15.06 -21.86
C ILE A 6 -22.00 16.11 -23.00
N ALA A 7 -20.88 16.81 -23.17
CA ALA A 7 -20.75 17.88 -24.18
C ALA A 7 -20.47 17.37 -25.60
N HIS A 8 -19.88 16.18 -25.75
CA HIS A 8 -19.46 15.64 -27.05
C HIS A 8 -20.36 14.54 -27.62
N GLY A 9 -21.33 14.04 -26.85
CA GLY A 9 -22.01 12.79 -27.19
C GLY A 9 -21.10 11.59 -26.92
N VAL A 10 -21.60 10.36 -27.15
CA VAL A 10 -20.79 9.14 -26.93
C VAL A 10 -19.74 8.96 -28.02
N ASP A 11 -19.95 9.56 -29.18
CA ASP A 11 -18.99 9.58 -30.29
C ASP A 11 -17.68 10.26 -29.86
N GLY A 12 -16.59 9.50 -29.89
CA GLY A 12 -15.26 9.99 -29.52
C GLY A 12 -14.90 9.83 -28.04
N LEU A 13 -15.77 9.22 -27.22
CA LEU A 13 -15.43 8.88 -25.84
C LEU A 13 -14.22 7.94 -25.77
N SER A 14 -14.09 7.02 -26.72
CA SER A 14 -12.94 6.13 -26.84
C SER A 14 -11.62 6.91 -26.99
N ASN A 15 -11.61 8.00 -27.77
CA ASN A 15 -10.44 8.84 -27.97
C ASN A 15 -10.08 9.65 -26.72
N VAL A 16 -11.07 10.12 -25.97
CA VAL A 16 -10.85 10.82 -24.69
C VAL A 16 -10.21 9.86 -23.68
N VAL A 17 -10.78 8.67 -23.49
CA VAL A 17 -10.24 7.69 -22.53
C VAL A 17 -8.84 7.22 -22.95
N ALA A 18 -8.61 6.99 -24.25
CA ALA A 18 -7.29 6.64 -24.75
C ALA A 18 -6.25 7.75 -24.52
N GLY A 19 -6.62 9.03 -24.66
CA GLY A 19 -5.72 10.15 -24.38
C GLY A 19 -5.30 10.25 -22.91
N TRP A 20 -6.17 9.82 -21.98
CA TRP A 20 -5.84 9.77 -20.56
C TRP A 20 -4.88 8.60 -20.25
N ALA A 21 -5.14 7.42 -20.82
CA ALA A 21 -4.24 6.28 -20.71
C ALA A 21 -2.83 6.62 -21.23
N GLU A 22 -2.72 7.35 -22.35
CA GLU A 22 -1.41 7.83 -22.82
C GLU A 22 -0.73 8.83 -21.87
N ALA A 23 -1.49 9.71 -21.23
CA ALA A 23 -0.95 10.66 -20.26
C ALA A 23 -0.37 9.97 -19.02
N GLU A 24 -0.86 8.76 -18.70
CA GLU A 24 -0.36 7.91 -17.61
C GLU A 24 0.76 6.95 -18.05
N GLY A 25 1.17 6.99 -19.32
CA GLY A 25 2.22 6.12 -19.88
C GLY A 25 1.73 4.77 -20.39
N GLU A 26 0.42 4.53 -20.38
CA GLU A 26 -0.22 3.27 -20.77
C GLU A 26 -0.54 3.24 -22.28
N THR A 27 0.50 3.31 -23.11
CA THR A 27 0.33 3.47 -24.58
C THR A 27 -0.31 2.27 -25.26
N GLU A 28 -0.13 1.06 -24.72
CA GLU A 28 -0.74 -0.16 -25.28
C GLU A 28 -2.24 -0.23 -24.99
N ILE A 29 -2.65 0.16 -23.78
CA ILE A 29 -4.06 0.25 -23.38
C ILE A 29 -4.76 1.30 -24.24
N ALA A 30 -4.14 2.46 -24.46
CA ALA A 30 -4.67 3.50 -25.33
C ALA A 30 -4.88 3.01 -26.78
N ALA A 31 -3.93 2.25 -27.32
CA ALA A 31 -4.04 1.68 -28.67
C ALA A 31 -5.18 0.65 -28.75
N ALA A 32 -5.35 -0.20 -27.73
CA ALA A 32 -6.45 -1.15 -27.65
C ALA A 32 -7.82 -0.45 -27.59
N ILE A 33 -7.95 0.62 -26.80
CA ILE A 33 -9.19 1.40 -26.68
C ILE A 33 -9.57 2.05 -28.01
N ARG A 34 -8.61 2.63 -28.74
CA ARG A 34 -8.87 3.20 -30.07
C ARG A 34 -9.22 2.13 -31.10
N GLY A 35 -8.54 0.98 -31.07
CA GLY A 35 -8.83 -0.15 -31.97
C GLY A 35 -10.21 -0.75 -31.75
N GLY A 36 -10.72 -0.70 -30.52
CA GLY A 36 -12.06 -1.15 -30.14
C GLY A 36 -13.12 -0.06 -30.06
N GLY A 37 -12.84 1.16 -30.55
CA GLY A 37 -13.65 2.37 -30.31
C GLY A 37 -15.15 2.18 -30.56
N ASP A 38 -15.53 1.61 -31.71
CA ASP A 38 -16.93 1.36 -32.06
C ASP A 38 -17.62 0.39 -31.08
N ALA A 39 -16.92 -0.67 -30.64
CA ALA A 39 -17.46 -1.66 -29.70
C ALA A 39 -17.56 -1.09 -28.29
N PHE A 40 -16.58 -0.29 -27.88
CA PHE A 40 -16.58 0.42 -26.61
C PHE A 40 -17.73 1.42 -26.53
N GLU A 41 -17.91 2.25 -27.56
CA GLU A 41 -18.96 3.26 -27.63
C GLU A 41 -20.36 2.62 -27.70
N ALA A 42 -20.52 1.53 -28.47
CA ALA A 42 -21.74 0.75 -28.50
C ALA A 42 -22.10 0.14 -27.13
N THR A 43 -21.10 -0.35 -26.39
CA THR A 43 -21.28 -0.93 -25.05
C THR A 43 -21.70 0.14 -24.04
N VAL A 44 -21.07 1.32 -24.08
CA VAL A 44 -21.43 2.45 -23.21
C VAL A 44 -22.85 2.95 -23.52
N MET A 45 -23.22 3.06 -24.80
CA MET A 45 -24.59 3.41 -25.19
C MET A 45 -25.62 2.38 -24.70
N ALA A 46 -25.34 1.08 -24.89
CA ALA A 46 -26.22 0.02 -24.41
C ALA A 46 -26.40 0.05 -22.88
N ALA A 47 -25.34 0.35 -22.12
CA ALA A 47 -25.41 0.51 -20.67
C ALA A 47 -26.24 1.74 -20.27
N LEU A 48 -26.07 2.87 -20.97
CA LEU A 48 -26.85 4.09 -20.73
C LEU A 48 -28.35 3.88 -21.03
N GLU A 49 -28.69 3.23 -22.14
CA GLU A 49 -30.07 2.89 -22.51
C GLU A 49 -30.69 1.90 -21.51
N ALA A 50 -29.95 0.89 -21.07
CA ALA A 50 -30.41 -0.04 -20.03
C ALA A 50 -30.69 0.68 -18.70
N THR A 51 -29.83 1.63 -18.30
CA THR A 51 -30.09 2.46 -17.11
C THR A 51 -31.27 3.41 -17.28
N ALA A 52 -31.52 3.92 -18.49
CA ALA A 52 -32.69 4.74 -18.79
C ALA A 52 -34.00 3.92 -18.71
N CYS A 53 -33.98 2.65 -19.10
CA CYS A 53 -35.11 1.73 -18.96
C CYS A 53 -35.42 1.33 -17.50
N ALA A 54 -34.44 1.36 -16.60
CA ALA A 54 -34.60 0.89 -15.22
C ALA A 54 -35.29 1.91 -14.29
N GLY A 55 -35.41 3.19 -14.67
CA GLY A 55 -36.01 4.23 -13.83
C GLY A 55 -35.18 4.57 -12.58
N HIS A 56 -35.33 5.82 -12.12
CA HIS A 56 -34.50 6.45 -11.08
C HIS A 56 -34.35 5.65 -9.76
N MET A 57 -33.30 4.85 -9.65
CA MET A 57 -32.67 4.42 -8.40
C MET A 57 -31.14 4.54 -8.56
N LYS A 58 -30.56 5.62 -8.00
CA LYS A 58 -29.11 5.89 -7.83
C LYS A 58 -28.19 5.56 -9.02
N ALA A 59 -28.25 6.39 -10.07
CA ALA A 59 -27.44 6.29 -11.29
C ALA A 59 -25.95 6.74 -11.15
N GLY A 60 -25.32 6.54 -10.00
CA GLY A 60 -23.90 6.88 -9.80
C GLY A 60 -22.95 5.68 -9.72
N ALA A 61 -23.41 4.56 -9.16
CA ALA A 61 -22.55 3.41 -8.82
C ALA A 61 -22.55 2.30 -9.89
N THR A 62 -23.64 2.16 -10.66
CA THR A 62 -23.80 1.04 -11.59
C THR A 62 -23.01 1.22 -12.89
N ILE A 63 -22.86 2.46 -13.37
CA ILE A 63 -22.05 2.77 -14.57
C ILE A 63 -20.56 2.50 -14.29
N GLY A 64 -20.09 2.83 -13.08
CA GLY A 64 -18.72 2.52 -12.64
C GLY A 64 -18.44 1.02 -12.50
N GLY A 65 -19.44 0.21 -12.10
CA GLY A 65 -19.28 -1.24 -11.97
C GLY A 65 -19.23 -2.00 -13.30
N ILE A 66 -20.01 -1.57 -14.30
CA ILE A 66 -20.04 -2.21 -15.62
C ILE A 66 -18.83 -1.78 -16.46
N ALA A 67 -18.47 -0.49 -16.45
CA ALA A 67 -17.22 -0.04 -17.06
C ALA A 67 -15.99 -0.61 -16.33
N GLY A 68 -16.09 -0.82 -15.01
CA GLY A 68 -15.09 -1.49 -14.19
C GLY A 68 -14.84 -2.94 -14.61
N CYS A 69 -15.86 -3.80 -14.69
CA CYS A 69 -15.67 -5.21 -15.13
C CYS A 69 -15.18 -5.32 -16.60
N VAL A 70 -15.37 -4.29 -17.45
CA VAL A 70 -14.82 -4.27 -18.82
C VAL A 70 -13.37 -3.77 -18.86
N LEU A 71 -12.93 -2.99 -17.87
CA LEU A 71 -11.56 -2.48 -17.79
C LEU A 71 -10.63 -3.32 -16.90
N THR A 72 -11.16 -4.11 -15.95
CA THR A 72 -10.39 -5.10 -15.18
C THR A 72 -10.44 -6.47 -15.85
N PHE A 73 -9.68 -6.63 -16.94
CA PHE A 73 -9.37 -7.95 -17.48
C PHE A 73 -8.47 -8.71 -16.51
N GLY A 74 -9.10 -9.63 -15.77
CA GLY A 74 -8.40 -10.58 -14.89
C GLY A 74 -8.60 -10.28 -13.41
N LEU A 75 -9.78 -10.64 -12.88
CA LEU A 75 -10.02 -11.29 -11.58
C LEU A 75 -11.49 -11.06 -11.17
N GLY A 76 -12.35 -12.04 -11.50
CA GLY A 76 -13.54 -12.36 -10.72
C GLY A 76 -14.80 -11.46 -10.84
N CYS A 77 -15.49 -11.47 -11.99
CA CYS A 77 -16.93 -11.11 -12.07
C CYS A 77 -17.83 -12.38 -12.20
N GLY A 78 -17.51 -13.44 -11.45
CA GLY A 78 -18.13 -14.77 -11.59
C GLY A 78 -19.48 -15.00 -10.92
N ALA A 79 -20.05 -14.04 -10.18
CA ALA A 79 -21.26 -14.30 -9.38
C ALA A 79 -22.45 -13.35 -9.62
N GLY A 80 -22.35 -12.38 -10.54
CA GLY A 80 -23.43 -11.40 -10.79
C GLY A 80 -24.41 -11.78 -11.90
N ALA A 81 -23.96 -12.50 -12.93
CA ALA A 81 -24.76 -12.70 -14.16
C ALA A 81 -25.73 -13.90 -14.10
N ALA A 82 -25.65 -14.76 -13.07
CA ALA A 82 -26.43 -16.00 -13.01
C ALA A 82 -27.65 -15.97 -12.06
N LEU A 83 -27.88 -14.88 -11.31
CA LEU A 83 -28.99 -14.77 -10.35
C LEU A 83 -30.13 -13.81 -10.75
N GLY A 84 -30.13 -13.31 -11.98
CA GLY A 84 -31.23 -12.50 -12.54
C GLY A 84 -32.29 -13.28 -13.33
N GLY A 85 -32.19 -14.61 -13.43
CA GLY A 85 -33.02 -15.44 -14.30
C GLY A 85 -34.46 -15.68 -13.85
N VAL A 86 -34.89 -15.17 -12.69
CA VAL A 86 -36.25 -15.46 -12.16
C VAL A 86 -36.88 -14.21 -11.55
N ALA A 87 -36.90 -13.10 -12.27
CA ALA A 87 -37.80 -11.96 -11.98
C ALA A 87 -38.03 -11.13 -13.24
N GLY A 88 -38.77 -11.67 -14.21
CA GLY A 88 -38.99 -11.03 -15.52
C GLY A 88 -40.30 -11.38 -16.19
N ALA A 89 -41.34 -11.78 -15.45
CA ALA A 89 -42.68 -11.68 -16.00
C ALA A 89 -43.11 -10.22 -15.83
N LEU A 90 -42.91 -9.41 -16.89
CA LEU A 90 -43.44 -8.05 -17.18
C LEU A 90 -42.40 -7.07 -17.77
N ILE A 91 -41.42 -7.52 -18.55
CA ILE A 91 -40.59 -6.63 -19.37
C ILE A 91 -41.04 -6.74 -20.83
N SER A 92 -41.15 -5.59 -21.53
CA SER A 92 -41.62 -5.55 -22.91
C SER A 92 -40.73 -6.38 -23.85
N PRO A 93 -41.28 -6.96 -24.94
CA PRO A 93 -40.51 -7.75 -25.90
C PRO A 93 -39.29 -7.04 -26.52
N ALA A 94 -39.28 -5.71 -26.51
CA ALA A 94 -38.15 -4.90 -26.98
C ALA A 94 -36.94 -5.02 -26.05
N CYS A 95 -37.16 -5.02 -24.74
CA CYS A 95 -36.08 -5.13 -23.75
C CYS A 95 -35.46 -6.53 -23.74
N HIS A 96 -36.28 -7.57 -23.92
CA HIS A 96 -35.79 -8.94 -24.01
C HIS A 96 -34.87 -9.16 -25.24
N ARG A 97 -35.12 -8.44 -26.33
CA ARG A 97 -34.27 -8.51 -27.53
C ARG A 97 -32.92 -7.80 -27.30
N ALA A 98 -32.94 -6.61 -26.70
CA ALA A 98 -31.74 -5.87 -26.35
C ALA A 98 -30.83 -6.64 -25.38
N VAL A 99 -31.40 -7.29 -24.36
CA VAL A 99 -30.62 -8.09 -23.40
C VAL A 99 -29.97 -9.30 -24.06
N ASN A 100 -30.65 -9.98 -24.99
CA ASN A 100 -30.07 -11.13 -25.70
C ASN A 100 -28.93 -10.71 -26.64
N GLU A 101 -29.02 -9.56 -27.29
CA GLU A 101 -27.95 -9.04 -28.15
C GLU A 101 -26.69 -8.68 -27.32
N ILE A 102 -26.87 -8.07 -26.14
CA ILE A 102 -25.77 -7.80 -25.19
C ILE A 102 -25.13 -9.09 -24.70
N ALA A 103 -25.93 -10.10 -24.33
CA ALA A 103 -25.40 -11.38 -23.86
C ALA A 103 -24.51 -12.07 -24.90
N THR A 104 -24.88 -11.96 -26.19
CA THR A 104 -24.14 -12.55 -27.31
C THR A 104 -22.83 -11.79 -27.57
N MET A 105 -22.84 -10.46 -27.44
CA MET A 105 -21.66 -9.61 -27.62
C MET A 105 -20.64 -9.78 -26.47
N VAL A 106 -21.11 -9.98 -25.24
CA VAL A 106 -20.25 -10.25 -24.08
C VAL A 106 -19.60 -11.62 -24.18
N THR A 107 -20.32 -12.64 -24.67
CA THR A 107 -19.72 -13.98 -24.85
C THR A 107 -18.65 -13.99 -25.94
N SER A 108 -18.84 -13.29 -27.06
CA SER A 108 -17.79 -13.17 -28.08
C SER A 108 -16.55 -12.38 -27.62
N SER A 109 -16.70 -11.49 -26.64
CA SER A 109 -15.58 -10.74 -26.06
C SER A 109 -14.74 -11.59 -25.09
N TRP A 110 -15.35 -12.62 -24.50
CA TRP A 110 -14.68 -13.55 -23.57
C TRP A 110 -13.68 -14.44 -24.30
N ASP A 111 -13.99 -14.87 -25.52
CA ASP A 111 -13.11 -15.71 -26.34
C ASP A 111 -11.82 -14.98 -26.75
N THR A 112 -11.84 -13.64 -26.82
CA THR A 112 -10.64 -12.82 -27.04
C THR A 112 -9.78 -12.67 -25.78
N GLY A 113 -10.38 -12.82 -24.58
CA GLY A 113 -9.70 -12.67 -23.29
C GLY A 113 -8.76 -13.83 -22.91
N THR A 114 -8.92 -15.01 -23.52
CA THR A 114 -8.01 -16.16 -23.29
C THR A 114 -6.62 -15.93 -23.89
N ALA A 115 -6.49 -15.11 -24.93
CA ALA A 115 -5.20 -14.74 -25.51
C ALA A 115 -4.39 -13.78 -24.59
N VAL A 116 -5.06 -12.97 -23.78
CA VAL A 116 -4.44 -12.05 -22.81
C VAL A 116 -3.95 -12.80 -21.57
N GLY A 117 -4.63 -13.89 -21.19
CA GLY A 117 -4.21 -14.76 -20.10
C GLY A 117 -2.86 -15.48 -20.33
N GLU A 118 -2.43 -15.65 -21.58
CA GLU A 118 -1.09 -16.16 -21.88
C GLU A 118 0.00 -15.08 -21.85
N MET A 119 -0.35 -13.80 -22.03
CA MET A 119 0.60 -12.68 -21.90
C MET A 119 0.91 -12.32 -20.43
N LEU A 120 0.01 -12.64 -19.50
CA LEU A 120 0.20 -12.38 -18.06
C LEU A 120 1.14 -13.38 -17.34
N LYS A 121 1.76 -14.32 -18.06
CA LYS A 121 2.78 -15.23 -17.50
C LYS A 121 4.10 -14.53 -17.16
N ASP A 122 4.30 -13.30 -17.60
CA ASP A 122 5.42 -12.47 -17.19
C ASP A 122 5.06 -11.70 -15.90
N VAL A 123 4.93 -12.42 -14.78
CA VAL A 123 4.89 -11.80 -13.46
C VAL A 123 6.24 -11.12 -13.23
N GLN A 124 6.30 -9.80 -13.42
CA GLN A 124 7.50 -9.02 -13.16
C GLN A 124 7.68 -8.84 -11.65
N CYS A 125 8.36 -9.79 -11.03
CA CYS A 125 8.89 -9.64 -9.68
C CYS A 125 9.86 -8.45 -9.63
N SER A 126 9.69 -7.54 -8.67
CA SER A 126 10.49 -6.32 -8.58
C SER A 126 11.75 -6.50 -7.71
N GLY A 127 12.82 -5.80 -8.07
CA GLY A 127 14.06 -5.77 -7.28
C GLY A 127 14.83 -7.09 -7.28
N ARG A 128 15.08 -7.64 -6.08
CA ARG A 128 15.82 -8.91 -5.87
C ARG A 128 14.91 -10.14 -5.79
N SER A 129 13.61 -9.98 -6.01
CA SER A 129 12.67 -11.10 -6.00
C SER A 129 12.64 -11.82 -7.35
N PHE A 130 12.28 -13.11 -7.35
CA PHE A 130 12.12 -13.93 -8.55
C PHE A 130 10.81 -14.71 -8.50
N PRO A 131 10.23 -15.08 -9.66
CA PRO A 131 8.97 -15.79 -9.68
C PRO A 131 9.14 -17.21 -9.10
N ALA A 132 8.21 -17.62 -8.24
CA ALA A 132 8.10 -18.97 -7.71
C ALA A 132 6.62 -19.39 -7.76
N ALA A 133 6.33 -20.65 -8.11
CA ALA A 133 4.94 -21.08 -8.27
C ALA A 133 4.24 -21.33 -6.92
N ASN A 134 5.01 -21.61 -5.87
CA ASN A 134 4.52 -21.81 -4.52
C ASN A 134 5.65 -21.60 -3.48
N PRO A 135 5.34 -21.55 -2.17
CA PRO A 135 6.33 -21.34 -1.12
C PRO A 135 7.41 -22.43 -1.01
N ALA A 136 7.14 -23.68 -1.40
CA ALA A 136 8.15 -24.75 -1.36
C ALA A 136 9.21 -24.52 -2.46
N ASP A 137 8.78 -24.20 -3.68
CA ASP A 137 9.68 -23.84 -4.78
C ASP A 137 10.55 -22.62 -4.41
N CYS A 138 9.98 -21.66 -3.67
CA CYS A 138 10.73 -20.49 -3.17
C CYS A 138 11.84 -20.88 -2.18
N ALA A 139 11.57 -21.81 -1.27
CA ALA A 139 12.55 -22.31 -0.32
C ALA A 139 13.70 -23.04 -1.04
N ASP A 140 13.36 -23.98 -1.93
CA ASP A 140 14.32 -24.78 -2.69
C ASP A 140 15.20 -23.88 -3.57
N GLU A 141 14.61 -22.91 -4.25
CA GLU A 141 15.35 -22.02 -5.13
C GLU A 141 16.19 -20.97 -4.36
N CYS A 142 15.80 -20.63 -3.13
CA CYS A 142 16.70 -19.90 -2.22
C CYS A 142 17.87 -20.75 -1.75
N GLU A 143 17.66 -22.04 -1.45
CA GLU A 143 18.73 -22.96 -1.08
C GLU A 143 19.78 -23.07 -2.20
N ASP A 144 19.33 -23.19 -3.45
CA ASP A 144 20.21 -23.30 -4.62
C ASP A 144 21.02 -22.03 -4.92
N LYS A 145 20.50 -20.84 -4.57
CA LYS A 145 21.16 -19.54 -4.85
C LYS A 145 22.10 -19.09 -3.73
N VAL A 146 22.00 -19.67 -2.54
CA VAL A 146 22.76 -19.23 -1.37
C VAL A 146 24.05 -20.05 -1.28
N PRO A 147 25.24 -19.43 -1.11
CA PRO A 147 26.47 -20.19 -0.90
C PRO A 147 26.34 -21.11 0.31
N GLU A 148 26.82 -22.37 0.23
CA GLU A 148 26.72 -23.39 1.29
C GLU A 148 27.16 -22.93 2.69
N THR A 149 28.00 -21.89 2.77
CA THR A 149 28.50 -21.30 4.02
C THR A 149 27.62 -20.20 4.61
N SER A 150 26.49 -19.89 3.97
CA SER A 150 25.63 -18.77 4.34
C SER A 150 24.25 -19.28 4.73
N CYS A 151 23.64 -18.59 5.68
CA CYS A 151 22.28 -18.87 6.11
C CYS A 151 21.35 -17.99 5.28
N PHE A 152 20.12 -18.43 5.07
CA PHE A 152 19.14 -17.62 4.39
C PHE A 152 17.78 -17.67 5.06
N THR A 153 17.04 -16.60 4.91
CA THR A 153 15.60 -16.56 5.10
C THR A 153 14.95 -16.24 3.76
N TRP A 154 13.71 -16.68 3.57
CA TRP A 154 12.97 -16.43 2.35
C TRP A 154 11.59 -15.89 2.66
N TYR A 155 11.05 -15.09 1.74
CA TYR A 155 9.71 -14.53 1.81
C TYR A 155 9.00 -14.77 0.47
N TYR A 156 7.75 -15.22 0.52
CA TYR A 156 6.94 -15.52 -0.65
C TYR A 156 5.65 -14.69 -0.62
N ASP A 157 5.45 -13.85 -1.64
CA ASP A 157 4.23 -13.06 -1.81
C ASP A 157 3.88 -12.92 -3.29
N ASN A 158 2.60 -13.03 -3.63
CA ASN A 158 2.06 -12.86 -4.99
C ASN A 158 2.84 -13.60 -6.10
N SER A 159 3.31 -14.83 -5.83
CA SER A 159 4.14 -15.64 -6.74
C SER A 159 5.56 -15.10 -6.97
N CYS A 160 6.04 -14.22 -6.09
CA CYS A 160 7.41 -13.72 -6.04
C CYS A 160 8.09 -14.17 -4.74
N CYS A 161 9.32 -14.64 -4.88
CA CYS A 161 10.18 -15.12 -3.82
C CYS A 161 11.36 -14.17 -3.61
N LEU A 162 11.67 -13.82 -2.37
CA LEU A 162 12.82 -13.00 -1.99
C LEU A 162 13.72 -13.77 -1.01
N CYS A 163 14.98 -14.04 -1.38
CA CYS A 163 15.98 -14.61 -0.49
C CYS A 163 16.80 -13.52 0.20
N LYS A 164 16.91 -13.59 1.52
CA LYS A 164 17.80 -12.73 2.34
C LYS A 164 18.92 -13.60 2.89
N ILE A 165 20.14 -13.33 2.43
CA ILE A 165 21.36 -14.03 2.87
C ILE A 165 21.88 -13.36 4.14
N ALA A 166 22.16 -14.15 5.16
CA ALA A 166 22.81 -13.72 6.40
C ALA A 166 24.04 -14.60 6.68
N PRO A 167 25.12 -14.07 7.26
CA PRO A 167 26.21 -14.90 7.75
C PRO A 167 25.66 -15.85 8.81
N CYS A 168 25.93 -17.14 8.67
CA CYS A 168 25.62 -18.08 9.73
C CYS A 168 26.47 -17.72 10.95
N GLU A 169 25.83 -17.30 12.04
CA GLU A 169 26.52 -17.28 13.33
C GLU A 169 26.93 -18.72 13.62
N SER A 170 28.24 -18.92 13.74
CA SER A 170 28.82 -20.21 14.10
C SER A 170 28.41 -20.47 15.54
N SER A 171 27.23 -21.06 15.72
CA SER A 171 26.82 -21.60 16.99
C SER A 171 27.87 -22.65 17.36
N SER A 172 28.77 -22.27 18.25
CA SER A 172 29.77 -23.16 18.83
C SER A 172 29.04 -24.18 19.71
N SER A 173 28.49 -25.21 19.08
CA SER A 173 27.88 -26.35 19.74
C SER A 173 29.00 -27.19 20.36
N SER A 174 29.11 -27.08 21.68
CA SER A 174 29.76 -28.10 22.50
C SER A 174 28.88 -29.34 22.46
N ASP A 175 29.24 -30.26 21.57
CA ASP A 175 28.53 -31.50 21.33
C ASP A 175 28.92 -32.57 22.35
N SER A 176 27.95 -33.30 22.89
CA SER A 176 28.13 -34.62 23.51
C SER A 176 26.79 -35.33 23.66
N GLY A 177 26.50 -36.26 22.73
CA GLY A 177 25.93 -37.56 23.09
C GLY A 177 24.57 -37.94 22.50
N GLY A 178 24.60 -38.56 21.31
CA GLY A 178 24.15 -39.94 21.10
C GLY A 178 22.65 -40.29 21.10
N GLY A 179 22.19 -40.90 20.01
CA GLY A 179 21.07 -41.86 20.04
C GLY A 179 20.11 -41.78 18.85
N SER A 180 20.24 -42.71 17.90
CA SER A 180 19.33 -42.90 16.78
C SER A 180 17.93 -43.37 17.20
N SER A 181 16.89 -42.72 16.70
CA SER A 181 15.67 -43.39 16.23
C SER A 181 14.80 -42.45 15.38
N SER A 182 14.40 -42.97 14.23
CA SER A 182 13.50 -42.40 13.23
C SER A 182 12.15 -42.01 13.82
N SER A 183 11.74 -40.75 13.66
CA SER A 183 10.35 -40.29 13.77
C SER A 183 10.17 -38.99 13.00
N SER A 184 9.35 -39.05 11.95
CA SER A 184 8.87 -37.94 11.16
C SER A 184 8.39 -36.81 12.06
N SER A 185 9.08 -35.67 12.01
CA SER A 185 8.71 -34.45 12.74
C SER A 185 8.97 -33.25 11.84
N SER A 186 7.89 -32.50 11.62
CA SER A 186 7.85 -31.17 11.00
C SER A 186 8.95 -30.29 11.55
N SER A 187 9.95 -30.00 10.71
CA SER A 187 11.05 -29.10 11.03
C SER A 187 10.53 -27.67 10.94
N PHE A 188 10.00 -27.15 12.05
CA PHE A 188 9.99 -25.71 12.25
C PHE A 188 11.43 -25.30 12.58
N SER A 189 12.01 -24.52 11.66
CA SER A 189 13.35 -23.96 11.73
C SER A 189 13.57 -23.30 13.10
N GLN A 190 14.64 -23.69 13.78
CA GLN A 190 15.04 -23.03 15.02
C GLN A 190 15.46 -21.59 14.70
N ARG A 191 14.73 -20.69 15.36
CA ARG A 191 14.75 -19.23 15.21
C ARG A 191 16.11 -18.66 15.64
N PRO A 192 16.78 -17.83 14.84
CA PRO A 192 17.97 -17.12 15.29
C PRO A 192 17.56 -16.14 16.40
N SER A 193 18.18 -16.28 17.56
CA SER A 193 18.14 -15.27 18.61
C SER A 193 18.94 -14.05 18.12
N SER A 194 18.23 -13.01 17.68
CA SER A 194 18.84 -11.74 17.25
C SER A 194 19.45 -11.00 18.44
N ASP A 195 20.69 -11.31 18.79
CA ASP A 195 21.52 -10.56 19.77
C ASP A 195 22.48 -9.56 19.07
N GLY A 196 22.34 -9.35 17.77
CA GLY A 196 23.23 -8.52 16.95
C GLY A 196 22.67 -7.12 16.62
N GLY A 197 22.77 -6.17 17.55
CA GLY A 197 23.01 -4.75 17.26
C GLY A 197 21.93 -3.89 16.57
N GLY A 198 20.74 -4.42 16.27
CA GLY A 198 19.61 -3.61 15.78
C GLY A 198 18.86 -2.92 16.92
N SER A 199 18.39 -1.68 16.73
CA SER A 199 17.55 -0.90 17.66
C SER A 199 16.20 -1.54 18.03
N CYS A 200 15.96 -2.78 17.61
CA CYS A 200 14.73 -3.53 17.81
C CYS A 200 14.86 -4.39 19.05
N GLY A 201 13.85 -4.33 19.91
CA GLY A 201 13.72 -5.20 21.07
C GLY A 201 13.22 -6.59 20.66
N SER A 202 12.47 -7.24 21.55
CA SER A 202 11.91 -8.56 21.29
C SER A 202 10.96 -8.54 20.10
N ILE A 203 11.13 -9.48 19.16
CA ILE A 203 10.22 -9.72 18.02
C ILE A 203 9.36 -10.95 18.31
N GLU A 204 8.07 -10.90 17.99
CA GLU A 204 7.05 -11.95 18.18
C GLU A 204 6.31 -12.18 16.85
N PHE A 205 6.43 -13.39 16.30
CA PHE A 205 5.70 -13.79 15.09
C PHE A 205 4.26 -14.23 15.43
N ASP A 206 3.37 -14.18 14.44
CA ASP A 206 1.96 -14.52 14.55
C ASP A 206 1.26 -13.81 15.73
N THR A 207 1.68 -12.58 15.98
CA THR A 207 1.28 -11.79 17.15
C THR A 207 0.92 -10.38 16.70
N ASP A 208 -0.18 -9.88 17.26
CA ASP A 208 -0.57 -8.47 17.20
C ASP A 208 -0.56 -7.87 18.60
N PHE A 209 0.19 -6.79 18.78
CA PHE A 209 0.11 -5.92 19.94
C PHE A 209 -1.14 -5.02 19.87
N PHE A 210 -2.33 -5.60 19.90
CA PHE A 210 -3.59 -4.91 19.68
C PHE A 210 -3.79 -3.61 20.50
N GLY A 211 -4.21 -2.55 19.80
CA GLY A 211 -4.48 -1.24 20.38
C GLY A 211 -3.23 -0.47 20.80
N GLY A 212 -3.43 0.61 21.57
CA GLY A 212 -2.35 1.50 22.00
C GLY A 212 -1.63 2.21 20.86
N ASP A 213 -2.26 2.20 19.68
CA ASP A 213 -1.67 2.72 18.47
C ASP A 213 -1.49 4.25 18.57
N ILE A 214 -0.36 4.75 18.05
CA ILE A 214 -0.04 6.18 17.97
C ILE A 214 -0.84 6.75 16.81
N VAL A 215 -1.92 7.49 17.08
CA VAL A 215 -2.77 8.07 16.04
C VAL A 215 -2.20 9.41 15.59
N PRO A 216 -1.66 9.52 14.36
CA PRO A 216 -1.38 10.82 13.77
C PRO A 216 -2.73 11.49 13.46
N VAL A 217 -3.01 12.61 14.13
CA VAL A 217 -4.33 13.27 14.06
C VAL A 217 -4.56 13.97 12.72
N THR A 218 -3.51 14.20 11.93
CA THR A 218 -3.58 14.87 10.61
C THR A 218 -4.42 14.14 9.60
N THR A 219 -4.62 12.84 9.81
CA THR A 219 -5.71 12.11 9.19
C THR A 219 -6.76 11.87 10.26
N LYS A 220 -7.71 12.80 10.37
CA LYS A 220 -9.01 12.63 11.06
C LYS A 220 -9.80 11.37 10.63
N TRP A 221 -9.24 10.56 9.73
CA TRP A 221 -9.76 9.36 9.09
C TRP A 221 -8.74 8.21 8.91
N ALA A 222 -7.48 8.28 9.36
CA ALA A 222 -6.55 7.18 9.15
C ALA A 222 -5.70 6.92 10.40
N ASP A 223 -5.98 5.79 11.04
CA ASP A 223 -5.08 5.09 11.96
C ASP A 223 -3.57 5.17 11.63
N THR A 224 -2.84 5.35 12.69
CA THR A 224 -1.55 4.82 13.18
C THR A 224 -0.63 3.92 12.36
N ALA A 225 -1.01 3.50 11.15
CA ALA A 225 -0.14 2.65 10.34
C ALA A 225 0.71 3.48 9.38
N VAL A 226 1.97 3.11 9.20
CA VAL A 226 2.85 3.60 8.12
C VAL A 226 3.05 2.50 7.09
N ALA A 227 3.27 2.82 5.83
CA ALA A 227 3.59 1.81 4.82
C ALA A 227 4.97 1.20 5.10
N ALA A 228 5.12 -0.11 4.88
CA ALA A 228 6.38 -0.81 5.10
C ALA A 228 6.51 -2.06 4.25
N ALA A 229 7.73 -2.43 3.90
CA ALA A 229 8.06 -3.65 3.17
C ALA A 229 8.44 -4.82 4.06
N SER A 230 8.85 -4.55 5.30
CA SER A 230 9.27 -5.57 6.23
C SER A 230 9.01 -5.22 7.70
N PRO A 231 9.01 -6.20 8.62
CA PRO A 231 9.02 -5.95 10.06
C PRO A 231 10.18 -5.06 10.52
N GLU A 232 11.34 -5.15 9.88
CA GLU A 232 12.48 -4.29 10.18
C GLU A 232 12.19 -2.81 9.92
N ASP A 233 11.46 -2.49 8.84
CA ASP A 233 11.03 -1.11 8.55
C ASP A 233 10.09 -0.59 9.66
N CYS A 234 9.27 -1.45 10.26
CA CYS A 234 8.42 -1.06 11.40
C CYS A 234 9.23 -0.72 12.63
N CYS A 235 10.28 -1.49 12.89
CA CYS A 235 11.17 -1.22 13.99
C CYS A 235 11.92 0.09 13.78
N GLU A 236 12.47 0.30 12.58
CA GLU A 236 13.13 1.55 12.22
C GLU A 236 12.16 2.71 12.42
N ALA A 237 10.97 2.66 11.82
CA ALA A 237 9.95 3.68 12.00
C ALA A 237 9.62 3.94 13.47
N CYS A 238 9.43 2.88 14.27
CA CYS A 238 9.18 3.00 15.71
C CYS A 238 10.35 3.68 16.45
N SER A 239 11.60 3.39 16.07
CA SER A 239 12.79 4.01 16.68
C SER A 239 12.92 5.52 16.42
N LEU A 240 12.09 6.08 15.53
CA LEU A 240 12.04 7.51 15.24
C LEU A 240 11.08 8.28 16.16
N TYR A 241 10.21 7.58 16.89
CA TYR A 241 9.22 8.19 17.77
C TYR A 241 9.55 7.95 19.23
N SER A 242 9.69 9.04 19.99
CA SER A 242 9.99 9.01 21.43
C SER A 242 9.01 8.25 22.30
N TYR A 243 7.78 8.11 21.83
CA TYR A 243 6.73 7.35 22.50
C TYR A 243 6.51 5.99 21.89
N CYS A 244 7.13 5.62 20.77
CA CYS A 244 6.89 4.31 20.20
C CYS A 244 7.65 3.25 21.00
N GLY A 245 6.90 2.50 21.80
CA GLY A 245 7.42 1.39 22.59
C GLY A 245 7.30 0.05 21.86
N ALA A 246 6.43 -0.04 20.86
CA ALA A 246 6.25 -1.24 20.08
C ALA A 246 5.59 -0.98 18.72
N TRP A 247 5.57 -2.00 17.88
CA TRP A 247 5.00 -1.96 16.55
C TRP A 247 4.38 -3.32 16.18
N THR A 248 3.41 -3.31 15.26
CA THR A 248 2.91 -4.52 14.57
C THR A 248 3.03 -4.31 13.07
N PHE A 249 3.83 -5.12 12.38
CA PHE A 249 3.80 -5.30 10.94
C PHE A 249 2.64 -6.21 10.55
N THR A 250 1.92 -5.84 9.51
CA THR A 250 0.97 -6.71 8.84
C THR A 250 1.22 -6.72 7.33
N PRO A 251 1.06 -7.87 6.66
CA PRO A 251 1.28 -7.99 5.22
C PRO A 251 0.23 -7.24 4.40
N ALA A 252 0.55 -7.05 3.10
CA ALA A 252 -0.20 -6.22 2.16
C ALA A 252 -1.72 -6.47 2.18
N GLU A 253 -2.18 -7.72 2.26
CA GLU A 253 -3.60 -8.09 2.27
C GLU A 253 -4.41 -7.37 3.36
N ASN A 254 -3.79 -7.07 4.50
CA ASN A 254 -4.42 -6.39 5.62
C ASN A 254 -4.27 -4.86 5.56
N CYS A 255 -3.51 -4.34 4.61
CA CYS A 255 -3.22 -2.92 4.42
C CYS A 255 -3.72 -2.33 3.11
N LYS A 256 -4.20 -3.16 2.16
CA LYS A 256 -4.56 -2.73 0.80
C LYS A 256 -5.53 -1.56 0.75
N GLU A 257 -6.51 -1.51 1.65
CA GLU A 257 -7.48 -0.40 1.73
C GLU A 257 -6.79 0.93 2.12
N ARG A 258 -5.72 0.85 2.91
CA ARG A 258 -5.04 2.00 3.50
C ARG A 258 -3.86 2.49 2.66
N PHE A 259 -3.06 1.55 2.19
CA PHE A 259 -1.87 1.78 1.40
C PHE A 259 -1.90 0.93 0.14
N PRO A 260 -2.67 1.35 -0.88
CA PRO A 260 -2.72 0.65 -2.16
C PRO A 260 -1.31 0.51 -2.76
N GLY A 261 -0.93 -0.72 -3.09
CA GLY A 261 0.38 -1.04 -3.66
C GLY A 261 1.53 -1.15 -2.64
N ALA A 262 1.29 -0.94 -1.34
CA ALA A 262 2.31 -1.19 -0.34
C ALA A 262 2.44 -2.70 -0.05
N PRO A 263 3.66 -3.22 0.09
CA PRO A 263 3.94 -4.61 0.49
C PRO A 263 3.45 -4.97 1.92
N GLY A 264 3.14 -3.97 2.75
CA GLY A 264 2.64 -4.13 4.10
C GLY A 264 2.49 -2.79 4.81
N CYS A 265 2.16 -2.84 6.10
CA CYS A 265 2.07 -1.65 6.94
C CYS A 265 2.40 -1.94 8.40
N CYS A 266 2.85 -0.89 9.09
CA CYS A 266 3.30 -0.92 10.48
C CYS A 266 2.41 -0.08 11.36
N PHE A 267 1.72 -0.70 12.28
CA PHE A 267 0.99 -0.01 13.34
C PHE A 267 1.95 0.33 14.48
N LEU A 268 2.28 1.61 14.63
CA LEU A 268 3.19 2.09 15.67
C LEU A 268 2.42 2.33 16.97
N LYS A 269 3.00 1.97 18.12
CA LYS A 269 2.28 1.89 19.40
C LYS A 269 3.05 2.56 20.52
N LYS A 270 2.32 3.23 21.42
CA LYS A 270 2.92 3.98 22.54
C LYS A 270 3.64 3.09 23.59
N GLY A 271 3.39 1.79 23.53
CA GLY A 271 3.93 0.72 24.37
C GLY A 271 3.68 -0.59 23.66
N THR A 272 3.61 -1.72 24.37
CA THR A 272 3.31 -3.06 23.79
C THR A 272 1.84 -3.26 23.38
N GLY A 273 1.12 -2.18 23.03
CA GLY A 273 -0.34 -2.20 22.87
C GLY A 273 -1.10 -2.33 24.19
N TYR A 274 -2.42 -2.49 24.12
CA TYR A 274 -3.27 -2.77 25.29
C TYR A 274 -3.32 -4.26 25.63
N GLU A 275 -3.17 -5.10 24.62
CA GLU A 275 -3.26 -6.56 24.72
C GLU A 275 -2.39 -7.20 23.63
N LYS A 276 -1.84 -8.38 23.91
CA LYS A 276 -1.21 -9.22 22.88
C LYS A 276 -2.21 -10.26 22.40
N ARG A 277 -2.39 -10.38 21.09
CA ARG A 277 -3.29 -11.36 20.46
C ARG A 277 -2.52 -12.23 19.49
N SER A 278 -2.91 -13.49 19.38
CA SER A 278 -2.42 -14.34 18.29
C SER A 278 -3.08 -13.88 16.99
N ALA A 279 -2.27 -13.60 15.98
CA ALA A 279 -2.68 -13.10 14.68
C ALA A 279 -1.73 -13.64 13.61
N THR A 280 -2.13 -14.73 12.93
CA THR A 280 -1.31 -15.39 11.91
C THR A 280 -0.85 -14.41 10.83
N GLY A 281 0.44 -14.43 10.51
CA GLY A 281 1.06 -13.60 9.47
C GLY A 281 1.46 -12.20 9.93
N MET A 282 1.07 -11.76 11.12
CA MET A 282 1.54 -10.50 11.70
C MET A 282 2.85 -10.70 12.46
N VAL A 283 3.66 -9.65 12.51
CA VAL A 283 4.92 -9.64 13.26
C VAL A 283 4.92 -8.41 14.17
N SER A 284 4.98 -8.62 15.47
CA SER A 284 5.13 -7.52 16.42
C SER A 284 6.54 -7.43 16.96
N GLY A 285 6.95 -6.24 17.36
CA GLY A 285 8.22 -6.05 18.06
C GLY A 285 8.19 -4.86 19.01
N THR A 286 9.11 -4.86 19.97
CA THR A 286 9.37 -3.69 20.83
C THR A 286 10.52 -2.86 20.28
N SER A 287 10.63 -1.58 20.66
CA SER A 287 11.85 -0.79 20.43
C SER A 287 12.87 -1.11 21.53
N GLY A 288 14.10 -1.46 21.12
CA GLY A 288 15.14 -2.01 22.00
C GLY A 288 15.95 -0.96 22.76
N GLY A 289 15.64 0.32 22.59
CA GLY A 289 16.36 1.41 23.23
C GLY A 289 15.64 2.75 23.10
N PRO A 290 16.11 3.78 23.83
CA PRO A 290 15.64 5.14 23.62
C PRO A 290 15.90 5.55 22.16
N PRO A 291 15.00 6.35 21.55
CA PRO A 291 15.08 6.71 20.13
C PRO A 291 16.39 7.42 19.82
N VAL A 292 16.92 7.21 18.61
CA VAL A 292 18.18 7.82 18.13
C VAL A 292 18.04 9.35 18.02
N ALA A 293 16.82 9.83 17.75
CA ALA A 293 16.41 11.21 17.94
C ALA A 293 14.97 11.19 18.46
N ALA A 294 14.75 11.80 19.62
CA ALA A 294 13.43 11.89 20.22
C ALA A 294 12.81 13.23 19.78
N CYS A 295 11.74 13.21 19.02
CA CYS A 295 10.91 14.42 18.84
C CYS A 295 9.70 14.39 19.76
N THR A 296 9.22 15.57 20.19
CA THR A 296 7.84 15.80 20.59
C THR A 296 6.93 15.76 19.36
N LEU A 297 5.63 15.55 19.59
CA LEU A 297 4.59 15.45 18.59
C LEU A 297 3.42 16.24 19.13
N GLU A 298 3.03 17.22 18.34
CA GLU A 298 2.00 18.19 18.64
C GLU A 298 1.06 18.21 17.46
N PHE A 299 -0.06 17.54 17.65
CA PHE A 299 -1.09 17.42 16.65
C PHE A 299 -1.96 18.68 16.59
N ASP A 300 -2.61 18.91 15.45
CA ASP A 300 -3.44 20.09 15.18
C ASP A 300 -2.71 21.38 15.57
N THR A 301 -1.41 21.41 15.33
CA THR A 301 -0.51 22.45 15.81
C THR A 301 0.39 22.89 14.67
N ASP A 302 0.41 24.19 14.45
CA ASP A 302 1.34 24.89 13.57
C ASP A 302 2.33 25.67 14.44
N LEU A 303 3.62 25.52 14.18
CA LEU A 303 4.67 26.31 14.81
C LEU A 303 5.00 27.49 13.89
N LEU A 304 4.14 28.50 13.84
CA LEU A 304 4.28 29.62 12.90
C LEU A 304 5.58 30.41 13.09
N GLY A 305 6.33 30.60 12.01
CA GLY A 305 7.61 31.30 12.00
C GLY A 305 8.80 30.39 12.32
N GLY A 306 9.97 31.01 12.49
CA GLY A 306 11.21 30.32 12.84
C GLY A 306 11.74 29.36 11.76
N ASP A 307 11.17 29.35 10.55
CA ASP A 307 11.59 28.45 9.48
C ASP A 307 13.07 28.67 9.09
N ILE A 308 13.80 27.58 8.98
CA ILE A 308 15.21 27.59 8.58
C ILE A 308 15.25 27.93 7.10
N GLN A 309 15.93 29.01 6.72
CA GLN A 309 16.05 29.40 5.31
C GLN A 309 17.32 28.82 4.69
N SER A 310 17.23 28.43 3.41
CA SER A 310 18.43 28.06 2.64
C SER A 310 19.17 29.34 2.22
N GLY A 311 19.93 29.91 3.15
CA GLY A 311 20.62 31.20 2.98
C GLY A 311 19.66 32.40 2.97
N ASN A 312 19.82 33.33 2.02
CA ASN A 312 18.88 34.45 1.79
C ASN A 312 17.63 34.01 0.98
N GLY A 313 17.41 32.70 0.87
CA GLY A 313 16.39 32.07 0.04
C GLY A 313 15.08 31.82 0.78
N PRO A 314 14.12 31.14 0.11
CA PRO A 314 12.90 30.69 0.77
C PRO A 314 13.18 29.69 1.90
N ASP A 315 12.17 29.45 2.73
CA ASP A 315 12.20 28.46 3.79
C ASP A 315 12.64 27.08 3.26
N THR A 316 13.44 26.38 4.04
CA THR A 316 13.90 25.02 3.80
C THR A 316 12.74 24.08 4.04
N VAL A 317 12.11 23.64 2.95
CA VAL A 317 11.04 22.66 2.97
C VAL A 317 11.58 21.34 2.44
N VAL A 318 11.47 20.29 3.25
CA VAL A 318 11.90 18.93 2.88
C VAL A 318 10.67 18.13 2.47
N PRO A 319 10.69 17.42 1.31
CA PRO A 319 9.62 16.50 0.97
C PRO A 319 9.59 15.39 2.02
N THR A 320 8.41 15.11 2.56
CA THR A 320 8.23 14.06 3.56
C THR A 320 6.97 13.27 3.31
N ILE A 321 6.95 12.02 3.74
CA ILE A 321 5.76 11.18 3.77
C ILE A 321 5.28 10.88 5.20
N SER A 322 6.07 11.26 6.21
CA SER A 322 5.76 11.01 7.62
C SER A 322 6.34 12.08 8.55
N ASP A 323 5.79 12.15 9.77
CA ASP A 323 6.34 12.93 10.87
C ASP A 323 7.69 12.39 11.37
N ALA A 324 7.93 11.08 11.26
CA ALA A 324 9.23 10.44 11.51
C ALA A 324 10.33 11.00 10.60
N ASP A 325 10.08 11.02 9.29
CA ASP A 325 11.02 11.56 8.29
C ASP A 325 11.28 13.05 8.54
N CYS A 326 10.24 13.79 8.97
CA CYS A 326 10.34 15.20 9.30
C CYS A 326 11.19 15.43 10.57
N CYS A 327 10.99 14.60 11.60
CA CYS A 327 11.82 14.58 12.80
C CYS A 327 13.28 14.27 12.49
N GLN A 328 13.56 13.23 11.69
CA GLN A 328 14.92 12.87 11.28
C GLN A 328 15.57 13.96 10.44
N SER A 329 14.82 14.55 9.51
CA SER A 329 15.30 15.69 8.72
C SER A 329 15.68 16.88 9.62
N CYS A 330 14.89 17.13 10.66
CA CYS A 330 15.23 18.15 11.66
C CYS A 330 16.49 17.76 12.46
N ALA A 331 16.55 16.54 13.00
CA ALA A 331 17.70 16.05 13.76
C ALA A 331 19.03 16.11 12.96
N ALA A 332 18.95 15.86 11.66
CA ALA A 332 20.10 15.93 10.75
C ALA A 332 20.46 17.36 10.31
N THR A 333 19.57 18.34 10.50
CA THR A 333 19.75 19.72 10.03
C THR A 333 20.34 20.60 11.14
N PRO A 334 21.56 21.15 10.96
CA PRO A 334 22.17 22.01 11.97
C PRO A 334 21.30 23.22 12.32
N GLY A 335 21.05 23.41 13.62
CA GLY A 335 20.26 24.51 14.14
C GLY A 335 18.74 24.32 14.00
N CYS A 336 18.27 23.16 13.55
CA CYS A 336 16.88 22.77 13.68
C CYS A 336 16.58 22.33 15.11
N GLY A 337 15.45 22.79 15.65
CA GLY A 337 14.94 22.34 16.94
C GLY A 337 13.44 22.07 16.93
N ALA A 338 12.75 22.43 15.86
CA ALA A 338 11.34 22.17 15.68
C ALA A 338 11.00 21.94 14.21
N TRP A 339 9.82 21.40 13.96
CA TRP A 339 9.34 21.16 12.60
C TRP A 339 7.81 21.19 12.56
N THR A 340 7.26 21.49 11.38
CA THR A 340 5.83 21.38 11.08
C THR A 340 5.67 20.63 9.77
N MET A 341 4.93 19.53 9.80
CA MET A 341 4.53 18.78 8.62
C MET A 341 3.18 19.29 8.12
N ALA A 342 3.09 19.56 6.81
CA ALA A 342 1.89 20.03 6.14
C ALA A 342 1.49 19.11 4.97
N PRO A 343 0.20 19.12 4.57
CA PRO A 343 -0.26 18.36 3.42
C PRO A 343 0.31 18.90 2.09
N PRO A 344 0.27 18.10 1.01
CA PRO A 344 0.74 18.51 -0.33
C PRO A 344 0.23 19.87 -0.80
N SER A 345 -1.02 20.22 -0.47
CA SER A 345 -1.64 21.47 -0.89
C SER A 345 -0.88 22.70 -0.42
N ASP A 346 -0.19 22.61 0.71
CA ASP A 346 0.41 23.75 1.39
C ASP A 346 1.83 24.03 0.86
N CYS A 347 2.41 23.08 0.12
CA CYS A 347 3.76 23.17 -0.44
C CYS A 347 3.85 22.82 -1.91
N ALA A 348 2.74 22.58 -2.60
CA ALA A 348 2.72 22.24 -4.03
C ALA A 348 3.47 23.26 -4.91
N SER A 349 3.54 24.53 -4.49
CA SER A 349 4.28 25.59 -5.18
C SER A 349 5.81 25.48 -5.03
N ARG A 350 6.29 24.83 -3.97
CA ARG A 350 7.72 24.68 -3.64
C ARG A 350 8.25 23.29 -4.00
N LEU A 351 7.42 22.27 -3.80
CA LEU A 351 7.73 20.86 -4.01
C LEU A 351 6.61 20.21 -4.87
N PRO A 352 6.63 20.42 -6.19
CA PRO A 352 5.66 19.78 -7.07
C PRO A 352 5.76 18.25 -6.94
N ASN A 353 4.61 17.58 -6.84
CA ASN A 353 4.47 16.13 -6.67
C ASN A 353 4.86 15.55 -5.30
N ALA A 354 5.19 16.38 -4.30
CA ALA A 354 5.42 15.88 -2.95
C ALA A 354 4.12 15.38 -2.30
N ARG A 355 4.21 14.26 -1.58
CA ARG A 355 3.09 13.67 -0.82
C ARG A 355 2.86 14.31 0.56
N GLY A 356 3.76 15.22 0.94
CA GLY A 356 3.75 16.01 2.16
C GLY A 356 5.03 16.82 2.21
N CYS A 357 5.08 17.76 3.15
CA CYS A 357 6.24 18.63 3.31
C CYS A 357 6.51 18.90 4.77
N CYS A 358 7.79 19.01 5.07
CA CYS A 358 8.33 19.29 6.39
C CYS A 358 8.97 20.67 6.36
N PHE A 359 8.42 21.60 7.14
CA PHE A 359 8.99 22.91 7.38
C PHE A 359 9.90 22.81 8.60
N LEU A 360 11.22 22.83 8.37
CA LEU A 360 12.22 22.76 9.43
C LEU A 360 12.37 24.13 10.09
N LYS A 361 12.43 24.16 11.42
CA LYS A 361 12.41 25.39 12.22
C LYS A 361 13.57 25.40 13.19
N HIS A 362 14.08 26.60 13.44
CA HIS A 362 15.07 26.84 14.48
C HIS A 362 14.54 26.42 15.86
N GLU A 363 15.45 26.25 16.83
CA GLU A 363 15.12 25.97 18.24
C GLU A 363 14.17 27.01 18.87
N GLY A 364 14.05 28.21 18.27
CA GLY A 364 13.09 29.23 18.68
C GLY A 364 12.63 30.11 17.51
N GLY A 365 11.94 31.21 17.83
CA GLY A 365 11.44 32.16 16.83
C GLY A 365 10.12 31.75 16.17
N TRP A 366 9.49 30.68 16.66
CA TRP A 366 8.17 30.22 16.27
C TRP A 366 7.14 30.49 17.37
N THR A 367 5.87 30.58 16.99
CA THR A 367 4.73 30.66 17.91
C THR A 367 3.82 29.47 17.68
N ARG A 368 3.50 28.76 18.76
CA ARG A 368 2.55 27.65 18.72
C ARG A 368 1.14 28.17 18.49
N THR A 369 0.51 27.75 17.41
CA THR A 369 -0.89 28.04 17.10
C THR A 369 -1.65 26.77 16.80
N LYS A 370 -2.93 26.74 17.18
CA LYS A 370 -3.81 25.62 16.84
C LYS A 370 -4.16 25.69 15.35
N ASP A 371 -3.96 24.59 14.63
CA ASP A 371 -4.46 24.43 13.28
C ASP A 371 -5.96 24.13 13.33
N GLU A 372 -6.77 25.08 12.87
CA GLU A 372 -8.23 24.94 12.83
C GLU A 372 -8.71 23.82 11.89
N LYS A 373 -7.89 23.47 10.89
CA LYS A 373 -8.20 22.40 9.94
C LYS A 373 -7.84 21.01 10.49
N GLY A 374 -6.92 20.94 11.45
CA GLY A 374 -6.42 19.70 12.04
C GLY A 374 -5.67 18.80 11.04
N VAL A 375 -4.90 19.42 10.15
CA VAL A 375 -4.11 18.75 9.09
C VAL A 375 -2.60 18.93 9.28
N LEU A 376 -2.17 19.78 10.21
CA LEU A 376 -0.77 20.00 10.55
C LEU A 376 -0.34 19.17 11.78
N THR A 377 0.81 18.51 11.68
CA THR A 377 1.52 17.93 12.83
C THR A 377 2.81 18.72 13.01
N SER A 378 3.12 19.10 14.23
CA SER A 378 4.41 19.69 14.56
C SER A 378 5.17 18.84 15.58
N GLY A 379 6.45 19.13 15.75
CA GLY A 379 7.28 18.50 16.76
C GLY A 379 8.50 19.34 17.10
N GLN A 380 9.15 19.00 18.20
CA GLN A 380 10.40 19.61 18.67
C GLN A 380 11.41 18.51 18.95
N LEU A 381 12.68 18.72 18.67
CA LEU A 381 13.73 17.80 19.11
C LEU A 381 13.86 17.85 20.65
N ILE A 382 14.05 16.70 21.29
CA ILE A 382 14.17 16.52 22.75
C ILE A 382 15.62 16.24 23.13
#